data_AF-A0A2S9GAN4-F1
#
_entry.id   AF-A0A2S9GAN4-F1
#
_cell.length_a   1.000
_cell.length_b   1.000
_cell.length_c   1.000
_cell.angle_alpha   90.00
_cell.angle_beta   90.00
_cell.angle_gamma   90.00
#
_symmetry.space_group_name_H-M   'P 1'
#
loop_
_entity.id
_entity.type
_entity.pdbx_description
1 polymer ?
#
loop_
_entity_poly.entity_id
_entity_poly.type
_entity_poly.pdbx_seq_one_letter_code
_entity_poly.pdbx_strand_id
1 'polypeptide(L)'
;VMGRMGELADELEHPATALDGLSGVQRLVYEALPGRGTRTVDGIGVEAGVPAAQVLGPLAMLEIVGLVERHDGKWRLAKTKKAGV
;
A
#
# COMPACT_ATOMS: atom_id res chain seq x y z
N VAL A 1 26.94 -26.91 27.24
CA VAL A 1 27.12 -27.15 25.79
C VAL A 1 25.80 -27.68 25.26
N MET A 2 24.92 -26.78 24.79
CA MET A 2 24.71 -26.38 23.38
C MET A 2 23.82 -27.38 22.63
N GLY A 3 22.52 -27.06 22.57
CA GLY A 3 21.60 -27.64 21.61
C GLY A 3 21.92 -27.07 20.23
N ARG A 4 22.36 -27.94 19.32
CA ARG A 4 22.59 -27.63 17.91
C ARG A 4 21.21 -27.42 17.27
N MET A 5 20.75 -26.16 17.20
CA MET A 5 19.59 -25.82 16.37
C MET A 5 19.91 -26.24 14.94
N GLY A 6 19.06 -27.11 14.41
CA GLY A 6 19.10 -27.59 13.04
C GLY A 6 19.06 -26.42 12.05
N GLU A 7 19.69 -26.68 10.92
CA GLU A 7 19.87 -25.79 9.78
C GLU A 7 18.63 -24.93 9.51
N LEU A 8 18.87 -23.63 9.32
CA LEU A 8 17.90 -22.72 8.72
C LEU A 8 17.50 -23.34 7.37
N ALA A 9 16.27 -23.83 7.27
CA ALA A 9 15.71 -24.29 6.00
C ALA A 9 15.85 -23.17 4.96
N ASP A 10 16.14 -23.53 3.70
CA ASP A 10 16.18 -22.58 2.59
C ASP A 10 14.93 -21.67 2.63
N GLU A 11 15.16 -20.37 2.56
CA GLU A 11 14.10 -19.38 2.56
C GLU A 11 13.26 -19.59 1.31
N LEU A 12 12.06 -20.18 1.48
CA LEU A 12 11.11 -20.41 0.40
C LEU A 12 10.83 -19.05 -0.28
N GLU A 13 10.92 -18.99 -1.61
CA GLU A 13 10.52 -17.82 -2.37
C GLU A 13 9.01 -17.59 -2.16
N HIS A 14 8.66 -16.63 -1.30
CA HIS A 14 7.27 -16.24 -1.08
C HIS A 14 6.81 -15.35 -2.25
N PRO A 15 5.57 -15.51 -2.75
CA PRO A 15 5.06 -14.62 -3.79
C PRO A 15 5.03 -13.18 -3.27
N ALA A 16 5.83 -12.31 -3.87
CA ALA A 16 5.85 -10.89 -3.54
C ALA A 16 4.51 -10.24 -3.90
N THR A 17 3.91 -9.52 -2.96
CA THR A 17 2.68 -8.77 -3.17
C THR A 17 3.00 -7.33 -3.60
N ALA A 18 2.04 -6.66 -4.26
CA ALA A 18 2.21 -5.25 -4.65
C ALA A 18 2.45 -4.31 -3.45
N LEU A 19 2.11 -4.74 -2.23
CA LEU A 19 2.35 -3.99 -0.99
C LEU A 19 3.81 -4.07 -0.51
N ASP A 20 4.54 -5.15 -0.86
CA ASP A 20 5.91 -5.38 -0.40
C ASP A 20 6.91 -4.44 -1.09
N GLY A 21 6.55 -3.89 -2.25
CA GLY A 21 7.37 -2.95 -3.03
C GLY A 21 7.14 -1.47 -2.72
N LEU A 22 6.29 -1.12 -1.74
CA LEU A 22 5.98 0.28 -1.46
C LEU A 22 7.13 0.99 -0.74
N SER A 23 7.50 2.18 -1.25
CA SER A 23 8.35 3.10 -0.50
C SER A 23 7.66 3.60 0.78
N GLY A 24 8.42 4.14 1.73
CA GLY A 24 7.87 4.61 3.01
C GLY A 24 6.73 5.63 2.84
N VAL A 25 6.85 6.58 1.92
CA VAL A 25 5.81 7.58 1.65
C VAL A 25 4.59 6.95 0.97
N GLN A 26 4.79 6.01 0.03
CA GLN A 26 3.68 5.29 -0.60
C GLN A 26 2.88 4.48 0.42
N ARG A 27 3.56 3.87 1.39
CA ARG A 27 2.91 3.12 2.47
C ARG A 27 2.08 4.03 3.36
N LEU A 28 2.62 5.16 3.82
CA LEU A 28 1.87 6.14 4.61
C LEU A 28 0.62 6.65 3.88
N VAL A 29 0.76 6.98 2.59
CA VAL A 29 -0.36 7.42 1.75
C VAL A 29 -1.40 6.32 1.56
N TYR A 30 -0.97 5.07 1.37
CA TYR A 30 -1.87 3.93 1.22
C TYR A 30 -2.66 3.65 2.50
N GLU A 31 -1.99 3.64 3.66
CA GLU A 31 -2.61 3.42 4.98
C GLU A 31 -3.58 4.54 5.36
N ALA A 32 -3.36 5.77 4.86
CA ALA A 32 -4.22 6.93 5.06
C ALA A 32 -5.53 6.91 4.24
N LEU A 33 -5.70 5.95 3.33
CA LEU A 33 -6.93 5.83 2.55
C LEU A 33 -8.06 5.23 3.39
N PRO A 34 -9.30 5.72 3.19
CA PRO A 34 -10.41 5.19 3.94
C PRO A 34 -10.72 3.76 3.47
N GLY A 35 -10.97 2.86 4.42
CA GLY A 35 -11.43 1.50 4.12
C GLY A 35 -12.79 1.46 3.38
N ARG A 36 -13.58 2.54 3.45
CA ARG A 36 -14.83 2.74 2.72
C ARG A 36 -15.01 4.21 2.31
N GLY A 37 -15.59 4.46 1.14
CA GLY A 37 -15.86 5.82 0.66
C GLY A 37 -14.68 6.41 -0.11
N THR A 38 -14.56 7.74 -0.16
CA THR A 38 -13.49 8.46 -0.86
C THR A 38 -12.93 9.58 0.01
N ARG A 39 -11.67 9.98 -0.21
CA ARG A 39 -10.99 11.07 0.51
C ARG A 39 -10.24 11.99 -0.46
N THR A 40 -10.16 13.28 -0.14
CA THR A 40 -9.39 14.25 -0.94
C THR A 40 -7.90 14.09 -0.73
N VAL A 41 -7.08 14.60 -1.65
CA VAL A 41 -5.61 14.60 -1.55
C VAL A 41 -5.15 15.28 -0.25
N ASP A 42 -5.71 16.45 0.07
CA ASP A 42 -5.36 17.19 1.29
C ASP A 42 -5.68 16.38 2.55
N GLY A 43 -6.85 15.74 2.59
CA GLY A 43 -7.24 14.90 3.73
C GLY A 43 -6.36 13.66 3.89
N ILE A 44 -5.90 13.07 2.78
CA ILE A 44 -4.94 11.96 2.81
C ILE A 44 -3.59 12.44 3.34
N GLY A 45 -3.12 13.62 2.92
CA GLY A 45 -1.87 14.19 3.44
C GLY A 45 -1.90 14.42 4.95
N VAL A 46 -3.02 14.94 5.47
CA VAL A 46 -3.21 15.12 6.93
C VAL A 46 -3.12 13.79 7.67
N GLU A 47 -3.83 12.76 7.23
CA GLU A 47 -3.81 11.45 7.89
C GLU A 47 -2.45 10.74 7.76
N ALA A 48 -1.81 10.84 6.60
CA ALA A 48 -0.50 10.26 6.35
C ALA A 48 0.65 11.02 7.04
N GLY A 49 0.38 12.20 7.61
CA GLY A 49 1.40 13.05 8.22
C GLY A 49 2.41 13.62 7.22
N VAL A 50 2.01 13.80 5.95
CA VAL A 50 2.88 14.32 4.87
C VAL A 50 2.24 15.54 4.16
N PRO A 51 3.04 16.47 3.62
CA PRO A 51 2.49 17.60 2.87
C PRO A 51 1.67 17.14 1.65
N ALA A 52 0.50 17.76 1.43
CA ALA A 52 -0.40 17.39 0.33
C ALA A 52 0.28 17.39 -1.06
N ALA A 53 1.22 18.30 -1.30
CA ALA A 53 2.01 18.34 -2.53
C ALA A 53 2.83 17.06 -2.80
N GLN A 54 3.17 16.30 -1.76
CA GLN A 54 3.90 15.03 -1.86
C GLN A 54 2.98 13.81 -2.03
N VAL A 55 1.66 13.97 -1.95
CA VAL A 55 0.70 12.86 -1.97
C VAL A 55 0.33 12.41 -3.39
N LEU A 56 0.28 13.35 -4.35
CA LEU A 56 -0.16 13.06 -5.72
C LEU A 56 0.73 12.05 -6.45
N GLY A 57 2.06 12.16 -6.33
CA GLY A 57 3.00 11.22 -6.94
C GLY A 57 2.79 9.78 -6.45
N PRO A 58 2.82 9.52 -5.13
CA PRO A 58 2.47 8.24 -4.55
C PRO A 58 1.09 7.71 -4.98
N LEU A 59 0.04 8.54 -4.98
CA LEU A 59 -1.30 8.11 -5.41
C LEU A 59 -1.32 7.66 -6.87
N ALA A 60 -0.63 8.38 -7.76
CA ALA A 60 -0.50 7.98 -9.16
C ALA A 60 0.21 6.62 -9.31
N MET A 61 1.29 6.40 -8.55
CA MET A 61 2.00 5.12 -8.58
C MET A 61 1.15 3.97 -8.03
N LEU A 62 0.40 4.19 -6.95
CA LEU A 62 -0.52 3.22 -6.37
C LEU A 62 -1.67 2.87 -7.32
N GLU A 63 -2.14 3.84 -8.12
CA GLU A 63 -3.19 3.63 -9.13
C GLU A 63 -2.68 2.76 -10.29
N ILE A 64 -1.43 3.00 -10.74
CA ILE A 64 -0.78 2.18 -11.78
C ILE A 64 -0.72 0.71 -11.37
N VAL A 65 -0.41 0.42 -10.10
CA VAL A 65 -0.36 -0.96 -9.58
C VAL A 65 -1.74 -1.48 -9.12
N GLY A 66 -2.80 -0.69 -9.30
CA GLY A 66 -4.17 -1.10 -9.04
C GLY A 66 -4.55 -1.22 -7.56
N LEU A 67 -3.79 -0.59 -6.65
CA LEU A 67 -4.09 -0.58 -5.21
C LEU A 67 -5.13 0.48 -4.83
N VAL A 68 -5.21 1.56 -5.61
CA VAL A 68 -6.11 2.69 -5.36
C VAL A 68 -6.73 3.13 -6.68
N GLU A 69 -7.83 3.88 -6.62
CA GLU A 69 -8.46 4.45 -7.80
C GLU A 69 -8.97 5.87 -7.54
N ARG A 70 -8.91 6.71 -8.57
CA ARG A 70 -9.51 8.04 -8.53
C ARG A 70 -11.02 7.99 -8.83
N HIS A 71 -11.81 8.69 -8.04
CA HIS A 71 -13.25 8.81 -8.17
C HIS A 71 -13.70 10.26 -7.89
N ASP A 72 -14.24 10.95 -8.90
CA ASP A 72 -14.72 12.34 -8.80
C ASP A 72 -13.72 13.30 -8.13
N GLY A 73 -12.44 13.23 -8.54
CA GLY A 73 -11.38 14.06 -7.97
C GLY A 73 -10.92 13.66 -6.56
N LYS A 74 -11.52 12.63 -5.98
CA LYS A 74 -11.13 12.01 -4.70
C LYS A 74 -10.53 10.63 -4.94
N TRP A 75 -10.06 10.00 -3.88
CA TRP A 75 -9.33 8.73 -3.93
C TRP A 75 -9.92 7.72 -2.97
N ARG A 76 -9.86 6.45 -3.36
CA ARG A 76 -10.27 5.31 -2.53
C ARG A 76 -9.41 4.08 -2.81
N LEU A 77 -9.45 3.11 -1.91
CA LEU A 77 -8.88 1.78 -2.17
C LEU A 77 -9.59 1.14 -3.36
N ALA A 78 -8.82 0.53 -4.26
CA ALA A 78 -9.38 -0.26 -5.34
C ALA A 78 -10.10 -1.48 -4.77
N LYS A 79 -11.21 -1.89 -5.40
CA LYS A 79 -11.90 -3.12 -5.01
C LYS A 79 -10.95 -4.28 -5.29
N THR A 80 -10.57 -5.02 -4.25
CA THR A 80 -9.87 -6.29 -4.46
C THR A 80 -10.79 -7.16 -5.31
N LYS A 81 -10.36 -7.46 -6.54
CA LYS A 81 -10.96 -8.61 -7.22
C LYS A 81 -10.51 -9.79 -6.39
N LYS A 82 -11.44 -10.53 -5.76
CA LYS A 82 -11.10 -11.85 -5.24
C LYS A 82 -10.39 -12.55 -6.39
N ALA A 83 -9.11 -12.90 -6.20
CA ALA A 83 -8.46 -13.84 -7.08
C ALA A 83 -9.40 -15.05 -7.12
N GLY A 84 -10.01 -15.29 -8.28
CA GLY A 84 -10.91 -16.41 -8.45
C GLY A 84 -10.12 -17.67 -8.14
N VAL A 85 -10.41 -18.25 -6.99
CA VAL A 85 -10.07 -19.62 -6.57
C VAL A 85 -11.39 -20.23 -6.15
#